data_AF-A0A4E9EEY5-F1
#
_entry.id   AF-A0A4E9EEY5-F1
#
_cell.length_a   1.000
_cell.length_b   1.000
_cell.length_c   1.000
_cell.angle_alpha   90.00
_cell.angle_beta   90.00
_cell.angle_gamma   90.00
#
_symmetry.space_group_name_H-M   'P 1'
#
loop_
_entity.id
_entity.type
_entity.pdbx_description
1 polymer ?
#
loop_
_entity_poly.entity_id
_entity_poly.type
_entity_poly.pdbx_seq_one_letter_code
_entity_poly.pdbx_strand_id
1 'polypeptide(L)'
;MIQFYPMNPLSDRAMREIYLMPFMLAISIGNPRAIMTAYNKVNGTHVSESSIHAGLDLEMPGPIRWRGQVLSHAVMSNKVSEQQLDDRVRNVLNLINYSLASGVPENAPEKRLNRREDQALLRRAASESIVLLKNDDNVLSFTKSKTTAVIGPNAKIARYGVGGSASLLPYYSVSPYDGIVNQCEKVVFSWRAYNEPASVKDRVPLDERVLVDLNCFFLDYEHPDLAPVWYSPTTKLG
;
A
#
# COMPACT_ATOMS: atom_id res chain seq x y z
N MET A 1 -27.10 2.99 4.40
CA MET A 1 -27.24 1.79 3.56
C MET A 1 -26.68 2.13 2.19
N ILE A 2 -25.61 1.47 1.72
CA ILE A 2 -25.02 1.78 0.40
C ILE A 2 -25.81 1.02 -0.66
N GLN A 3 -26.46 1.77 -1.55
CA GLN A 3 -27.30 1.22 -2.61
C GLN A 3 -26.42 0.85 -3.80
N PHE A 4 -26.13 -0.44 -3.96
CA PHE A 4 -25.49 -0.95 -5.17
C PHE A 4 -26.44 -0.78 -6.36
N TYR A 5 -26.17 0.23 -7.19
CA TYR A 5 -26.84 0.37 -8.49
C TYR A 5 -26.54 -0.87 -9.34
N PRO A 6 -27.50 -1.37 -10.13
CA PRO A 6 -27.20 -2.41 -11.11
C PRO A 6 -26.16 -1.87 -12.09
N MET A 7 -25.12 -2.66 -12.36
CA MET A 7 -24.10 -2.32 -13.34
C MET A 7 -24.77 -2.14 -14.72
N ASN A 8 -24.73 -0.92 -15.27
CA ASN A 8 -25.00 -0.72 -16.69
C ASN A 8 -24.04 -1.62 -17.48
N PRO A 9 -24.52 -2.33 -18.52
CA PRO A 9 -23.65 -3.20 -19.31
C PRO A 9 -22.55 -2.37 -19.97
N LEU A 10 -21.30 -2.65 -19.60
CA LEU A 10 -20.12 -2.08 -20.26
C LEU A 10 -20.13 -2.50 -21.73
N SER A 11 -19.89 -1.56 -22.63
CA SER A 11 -19.75 -1.89 -24.05
C SER A 11 -18.48 -2.72 -24.27
N ASP A 12 -18.52 -3.65 -25.24
CA ASP A 12 -17.35 -4.48 -25.60
C ASP A 12 -16.12 -3.63 -25.93
N ARG A 13 -16.35 -2.43 -26.48
CA ARG A 13 -15.30 -1.44 -26.74
C ARG A 13 -14.65 -0.94 -25.46
N ALA A 14 -15.43 -0.49 -24.47
CA ALA A 14 -14.89 -0.05 -23.18
C ALA A 14 -14.21 -1.20 -22.42
N MET A 15 -14.82 -2.40 -22.48
CA MET A 15 -14.25 -3.62 -21.90
C MET A 15 -12.86 -3.92 -22.50
N ARG A 16 -12.73 -3.92 -23.83
CA ARG A 16 -11.48 -4.19 -24.54
C ARG A 16 -10.43 -3.08 -24.38
N GLU A 17 -10.83 -1.82 -24.56
CA GLU A 17 -9.89 -0.69 -24.65
C GLU A 17 -9.44 -0.15 -23.29
N ILE A 18 -10.22 -0.35 -22.22
CA ILE A 18 -9.92 0.20 -20.88
C ILE A 18 -9.67 -0.92 -19.87
N TYR A 19 -10.64 -1.82 -19.69
CA TYR A 19 -10.60 -2.79 -18.58
C TYR A 19 -9.69 -3.99 -18.85
N LEU A 20 -9.69 -4.52 -20.07
CA LEU A 20 -8.89 -5.70 -20.44
C LEU A 20 -7.52 -5.34 -21.01
N MET A 21 -7.31 -4.14 -21.57
CA MET A 21 -6.03 -3.77 -22.20
C MET A 21 -4.80 -4.00 -21.28
N PRO A 22 -4.81 -3.64 -19.98
CA PRO A 22 -3.67 -3.92 -19.10
C PRO A 22 -3.37 -5.42 -18.94
N PHE A 23 -4.42 -6.25 -18.88
CA PHE A 23 -4.28 -7.71 -18.78
C PHE A 23 -3.85 -8.34 -20.11
N MET A 24 -4.34 -7.84 -21.25
CA MET A 24 -3.89 -8.25 -22.57
C MET A 24 -2.40 -7.95 -22.76
N LEU A 25 -1.92 -6.79 -22.32
CA LEU A 25 -0.49 -6.43 -22.32
C LEU A 25 0.29 -7.32 -21.35
N ALA A 26 -0.18 -7.54 -20.12
CA ALA A 26 0.48 -8.41 -19.16
C ALA A 26 0.60 -9.87 -19.65
N ILE A 27 -0.41 -10.41 -20.33
CA ILE A 27 -0.38 -11.77 -20.89
C ILE A 27 0.56 -11.83 -22.11
N SER A 28 0.44 -10.90 -23.05
CA SER A 28 1.23 -10.92 -24.30
C SER A 28 2.72 -10.60 -24.11
N ILE A 29 3.06 -9.72 -23.16
CA ILE A 29 4.45 -9.35 -22.84
C ILE A 29 5.04 -10.32 -21.80
N GLY A 30 4.26 -10.67 -20.77
CA GLY A 30 4.73 -11.49 -19.64
C GLY A 30 4.79 -13.00 -19.91
N ASN A 31 4.09 -13.48 -20.95
CA ASN A 31 4.01 -14.90 -21.33
C ASN A 31 3.79 -15.86 -20.12
N PRO A 32 2.66 -15.71 -19.40
CA PRO A 32 2.43 -16.40 -18.12
C PRO A 32 2.36 -17.92 -18.30
N ARG A 33 3.11 -18.66 -17.47
CA ARG A 33 3.20 -20.13 -17.51
C ARG A 33 1.94 -20.85 -17.00
N ALA A 34 1.11 -20.17 -16.20
CA ALA A 34 -0.15 -20.69 -15.70
C ALA A 34 -1.10 -19.54 -15.29
N ILE A 35 -2.41 -19.80 -15.31
CA ILE A 35 -3.49 -18.91 -14.90
C ILE A 35 -4.24 -19.53 -13.70
N MET A 36 -4.63 -18.71 -12.71
CA MET A 36 -5.32 -19.16 -11.48
C MET A 36 -6.64 -18.41 -11.23
N THR A 37 -7.53 -18.97 -10.41
CA THR A 37 -8.72 -18.23 -9.95
C THR A 37 -8.33 -17.11 -8.98
N ALA A 38 -8.96 -15.95 -9.16
CA ALA A 38 -9.07 -14.97 -8.08
C ALA A 38 -10.10 -15.44 -7.03
N TYR A 39 -10.02 -14.89 -5.81
CA TYR A 39 -10.87 -15.27 -4.67
C TYR A 39 -12.38 -14.99 -4.86
N ASN A 40 -12.75 -14.14 -5.81
CA ASN A 40 -14.12 -13.69 -6.03
C ASN A 40 -14.90 -14.57 -7.01
N LYS A 41 -16.21 -14.67 -6.80
CA LYS A 41 -17.14 -15.21 -7.80
C LYS A 41 -17.23 -14.26 -9.00
N VAL A 42 -17.47 -14.80 -10.19
CA VAL A 42 -17.86 -14.01 -11.38
C VAL A 42 -19.38 -14.19 -11.54
N ASN A 43 -20.12 -13.08 -11.52
CA ASN A 43 -21.58 -13.04 -11.63
C ASN A 43 -22.33 -14.02 -10.69
N GLY A 44 -21.80 -14.22 -9.48
CA GLY A 44 -22.37 -15.14 -8.47
C GLY A 44 -22.00 -16.62 -8.64
N THR A 45 -21.42 -17.00 -9.78
CA THR A 45 -21.06 -18.38 -10.13
C THR A 45 -19.62 -18.71 -9.71
N HIS A 46 -19.41 -19.95 -9.24
CA HIS A 46 -18.08 -20.54 -9.14
C HIS A 46 -17.77 -21.33 -10.42
N VAL A 47 -16.57 -21.13 -10.98
CA VAL A 47 -16.21 -21.66 -12.31
C VAL A 47 -15.53 -23.02 -12.19
N SER A 48 -16.29 -24.11 -12.40
CA SER A 48 -15.77 -25.48 -12.50
C SER A 48 -15.42 -25.81 -13.95
N GLU A 49 -16.36 -26.36 -14.70
CA GLU A 49 -16.28 -26.76 -16.11
C GLU A 49 -15.78 -25.62 -17.02
N SER A 50 -16.43 -24.45 -16.92
CA SER A 50 -16.07 -23.26 -17.70
C SER A 50 -14.65 -22.73 -17.44
N SER A 51 -14.03 -23.04 -16.28
CA SER A 51 -12.66 -22.61 -16.00
C SER A 51 -11.62 -23.36 -16.82
N ILE A 52 -11.84 -24.65 -17.12
CA ILE A 52 -10.90 -25.46 -17.90
C ILE A 52 -10.87 -24.98 -19.36
N HIS A 53 -12.05 -24.72 -19.93
CA HIS A 53 -12.19 -24.17 -21.29
C HIS A 53 -11.68 -22.72 -21.39
N ALA A 54 -11.82 -21.92 -20.32
CA ALA A 54 -11.27 -20.57 -20.24
C ALA A 54 -9.74 -20.52 -19.99
N GLY A 55 -9.04 -21.66 -20.04
CA GLY A 55 -7.58 -21.73 -19.92
C GLY A 55 -7.05 -21.56 -18.50
N LEU A 56 -7.87 -21.79 -17.47
CA LEU A 56 -7.47 -21.64 -16.07
C LEU A 56 -6.85 -22.95 -15.56
N ASP A 57 -5.64 -22.88 -15.00
CA ASP A 57 -4.82 -24.03 -14.64
C ASP A 57 -4.92 -24.41 -13.15
N LEU A 58 -5.07 -23.44 -12.24
CA LEU A 58 -5.06 -23.67 -10.79
C LEU A 58 -6.26 -23.08 -10.03
N GLU A 59 -6.98 -23.91 -9.27
CA GLU A 59 -8.01 -23.47 -8.32
C GLU A 59 -7.35 -22.95 -7.03
N MET A 60 -7.66 -21.70 -6.67
CA MET A 60 -7.22 -21.01 -5.45
C MET A 60 -8.39 -20.22 -4.81
N PRO A 61 -8.46 -20.13 -3.47
CA PRO A 61 -7.59 -20.78 -2.49
C PRO A 61 -7.95 -22.26 -2.25
N GLY A 62 -7.02 -23.03 -1.71
CA GLY A 62 -7.30 -24.36 -1.18
C GLY A 62 -8.18 -24.34 0.09
N PRO A 63 -8.80 -25.48 0.47
CA PRO A 63 -8.82 -26.75 -0.25
C PRO A 63 -9.70 -26.70 -1.51
N ILE A 64 -9.37 -27.52 -2.50
CA ILE A 64 -10.13 -27.60 -3.77
C ILE A 64 -11.59 -27.96 -3.53
N ARG A 65 -12.50 -27.29 -4.23
CA ARG A 65 -13.95 -27.51 -4.17
C ARG A 65 -14.50 -27.95 -5.53
N TRP A 66 -13.91 -27.48 -6.62
CA TRP A 66 -14.45 -27.63 -7.96
C TRP A 66 -13.60 -28.53 -8.87
N ARG A 67 -12.28 -28.58 -8.67
CA ARG A 67 -11.35 -29.46 -9.41
C ARG A 67 -11.21 -30.86 -8.84
N GLY A 68 -11.93 -31.18 -7.76
CA GLY A 68 -12.12 -32.54 -7.25
C GLY A 68 -13.21 -33.29 -8.03
N GLN A 69 -14.16 -33.88 -7.30
CA GLN A 69 -15.21 -34.74 -7.88
C GLN A 69 -16.00 -34.09 -9.03
N VAL A 70 -16.29 -32.78 -8.97
CA VAL A 70 -17.08 -32.10 -10.03
C VAL A 70 -16.38 -32.13 -11.39
N LEU A 71 -15.06 -31.87 -11.41
CA LEU A 71 -14.25 -31.96 -12.63
C LEU A 71 -14.12 -33.41 -13.13
N SER A 72 -13.96 -34.38 -12.23
CA SER A 72 -13.94 -35.81 -12.60
C SER A 72 -15.24 -36.23 -13.30
N HIS A 73 -16.41 -35.83 -12.79
CA HIS A 73 -17.69 -36.08 -13.47
C HIS A 73 -17.80 -35.35 -14.82
N ALA A 74 -17.23 -34.14 -14.96
CA ALA A 74 -17.22 -33.40 -16.23
C ALA A 74 -16.35 -34.08 -17.31
N VAL A 75 -15.25 -34.75 -16.93
CA VAL A 75 -14.46 -35.58 -17.84
C VAL A 75 -15.20 -36.88 -18.19
N MET A 76 -15.73 -37.59 -17.18
CA MET A 76 -16.50 -38.83 -17.40
C MET A 76 -17.77 -38.65 -18.26
N SER A 77 -18.35 -37.46 -18.27
CA SER A 77 -19.49 -37.09 -19.14
C SER A 77 -19.07 -36.41 -20.45
N ASN A 78 -17.78 -36.43 -20.78
CA ASN A 78 -17.19 -35.87 -22.01
C ASN A 78 -17.53 -34.38 -22.25
N LYS A 79 -17.74 -33.61 -21.17
CA LYS A 79 -17.90 -32.15 -21.21
C LYS A 79 -16.53 -31.46 -21.31
N VAL A 80 -15.56 -31.99 -20.56
CA VAL A 80 -14.14 -31.61 -20.62
C VAL A 80 -13.39 -32.79 -21.23
N SER A 81 -12.61 -32.58 -22.30
CA SER A 81 -11.78 -33.66 -22.86
C SER A 81 -10.53 -33.90 -22.02
N GLU A 82 -10.01 -35.12 -22.02
CA GLU A 82 -8.75 -35.46 -21.33
C GLU A 82 -7.60 -34.58 -21.82
N GLN A 83 -7.52 -34.31 -23.13
CA GLN A 83 -6.54 -33.37 -23.70
C GLN A 83 -6.64 -31.95 -23.10
N GLN A 84 -7.85 -31.43 -22.89
CA GLN A 84 -8.03 -30.12 -22.27
C GLN A 84 -7.57 -30.12 -20.80
N LEU A 85 -7.75 -31.22 -20.07
CA LEU A 85 -7.24 -31.39 -18.72
C LEU A 85 -5.71 -31.51 -18.72
N ASP A 86 -5.14 -32.35 -19.58
CA ASP A 86 -3.70 -32.54 -19.75
C ASP A 86 -2.98 -31.23 -20.08
N ASP A 87 -3.56 -30.38 -20.92
CA ASP A 87 -2.99 -29.07 -21.24
C ASP A 87 -2.98 -28.12 -20.02
N ARG A 88 -3.96 -28.21 -19.10
CA ARG A 88 -3.93 -27.47 -17.82
C ARG A 88 -2.91 -28.07 -16.85
N VAL A 89 -2.84 -29.41 -16.76
CA VAL A 89 -1.86 -30.11 -15.93
C VAL A 89 -0.43 -29.80 -16.39
N ARG A 90 -0.18 -29.78 -17.69
CA ARG A 90 1.13 -29.45 -18.29
C ARG A 90 1.57 -28.02 -17.95
N ASN A 91 0.66 -27.05 -17.93
CA ASN A 91 0.94 -25.69 -17.47
C ASN A 91 1.37 -25.65 -15.99
N VAL A 92 0.66 -26.37 -15.11
CA VAL A 92 1.04 -26.48 -13.68
C VAL A 92 2.40 -27.17 -13.52
N LEU A 93 2.67 -28.26 -14.25
CA LEU A 93 3.96 -28.95 -14.22
C LEU A 93 5.11 -28.06 -14.76
N ASN A 94 4.85 -27.25 -15.79
CA ASN A 94 5.81 -26.27 -16.31
C ASN A 94 6.12 -25.16 -15.29
N LEU A 95 5.13 -24.73 -14.50
CA LEU A 95 5.34 -23.80 -13.38
C LEU A 95 6.13 -24.43 -12.24
N ILE A 96 5.85 -25.69 -11.88
CA ILE A 96 6.61 -26.45 -10.87
C ILE A 96 8.07 -26.61 -11.30
N ASN A 97 8.33 -27.08 -12.53
CA ASN A 97 9.67 -27.24 -13.08
C ASN A 97 10.46 -25.91 -13.12
N TYR A 98 9.79 -24.80 -13.44
CA TYR A 98 10.39 -23.46 -13.36
C TYR A 98 10.72 -23.05 -11.91
N SER A 99 9.85 -23.38 -10.95
CA SER A 99 10.04 -23.04 -9.54
C SER A 99 11.14 -23.88 -8.88
N LEU A 100 11.28 -25.15 -9.26
CA LEU A 100 12.36 -26.05 -8.82
C LEU A 100 13.75 -25.53 -9.21
N ALA A 101 13.88 -24.79 -10.32
CA ALA A 101 15.15 -24.17 -10.74
C ALA A 101 15.65 -23.08 -9.76
N SER A 102 14.85 -22.65 -8.78
CA SER A 102 15.30 -21.77 -7.69
C SER A 102 16.23 -22.45 -6.68
N GLY A 103 16.24 -23.78 -6.62
CA GLY A 103 17.00 -24.55 -5.63
C GLY A 103 16.52 -24.40 -4.18
N VAL A 104 15.38 -23.74 -3.94
CA VAL A 104 14.79 -23.60 -2.60
C VAL A 104 14.07 -24.91 -2.25
N PRO A 105 14.45 -25.63 -1.17
CA PRO A 105 13.77 -26.85 -0.78
C PRO A 105 12.38 -26.56 -0.21
N GLU A 106 11.50 -27.56 -0.24
CA GLU A 106 10.19 -27.47 0.39
C GLU A 106 10.32 -27.17 1.89
N ASN A 107 9.47 -26.29 2.42
CA ASN A 107 9.48 -25.84 3.82
C ASN A 107 10.83 -25.24 4.28
N ALA A 108 11.61 -24.66 3.36
CA ALA A 108 12.82 -23.90 3.69
C ALA A 108 12.52 -22.79 4.73
N PRO A 109 13.40 -22.58 5.73
CA PRO A 109 13.22 -21.50 6.69
C PRO A 109 13.31 -20.14 6.00
N GLU A 110 12.43 -19.20 6.40
CA GLU A 110 12.45 -17.83 5.88
C GLU A 110 13.79 -17.14 6.18
N LYS A 111 14.40 -16.54 5.14
CA LYS A 111 15.69 -15.86 5.22
C LYS A 111 15.55 -14.38 4.92
N ARG A 112 16.24 -13.55 5.68
CA ARG A 112 16.28 -12.10 5.48
C ARG A 112 17.32 -11.74 4.42
N LEU A 113 16.91 -10.97 3.41
CA LEU A 113 17.77 -10.43 2.35
C LEU A 113 17.71 -8.90 2.36
N ASN A 114 18.43 -8.27 3.30
CA ASN A 114 18.42 -6.82 3.51
C ASN A 114 19.68 -6.16 2.89
N ARG A 115 19.83 -6.23 1.57
CA ARG A 115 21.05 -5.75 0.88
C ARG A 115 21.02 -4.22 0.72
N ARG A 116 22.19 -3.58 0.73
CA ARG A 116 22.31 -2.12 0.51
C ARG A 116 21.80 -1.68 -0.87
N GLU A 117 21.90 -2.53 -1.88
CA GLU A 117 21.35 -2.30 -3.22
C GLU A 117 19.81 -2.26 -3.23
N ASP A 118 19.16 -3.20 -2.53
CA ASP A 118 17.70 -3.19 -2.35
C ASP A 118 17.23 -1.93 -1.61
N GLN A 119 17.95 -1.55 -0.55
CA GLN A 119 17.67 -0.33 0.23
C GLN A 119 17.77 0.94 -0.64
N ALA A 120 18.78 1.03 -1.51
CA ALA A 120 18.95 2.15 -2.43
C ALA A 120 17.86 2.17 -3.52
N LEU A 121 17.48 1.01 -4.05
CA LEU A 121 16.40 0.86 -5.03
C LEU A 121 15.04 1.25 -4.44
N LEU A 122 14.70 0.72 -3.26
CA LEU A 122 13.46 1.05 -2.55
C LEU A 122 13.40 2.53 -2.16
N ARG A 123 14.52 3.12 -1.73
CA ARG A 123 14.60 4.56 -1.44
C ARG A 123 14.37 5.41 -2.69
N ARG A 124 14.91 5.00 -3.84
CA ARG A 124 14.68 5.67 -5.14
C ARG A 124 13.21 5.59 -5.55
N ALA A 125 12.65 4.38 -5.60
CA ALA A 125 11.25 4.16 -5.97
C ALA A 125 10.28 4.93 -5.05
N ALA A 126 10.57 4.97 -3.75
CA ALA A 126 9.80 5.78 -2.80
C ALA A 126 9.90 7.28 -3.10
N SER A 127 11.08 7.81 -3.44
CA SER A 127 11.22 9.23 -3.83
C SER A 127 10.56 9.58 -5.17
N GLU A 128 10.59 8.66 -6.14
CA GLU A 128 9.93 8.81 -7.46
C GLU A 128 8.40 8.69 -7.37
N SER A 129 7.88 8.13 -6.26
CA SER A 129 6.44 8.01 -5.97
C SER A 129 5.84 9.26 -5.31
N ILE A 130 6.63 10.31 -5.02
CA ILE A 130 6.16 11.53 -4.35
C ILE A 130 5.64 12.53 -5.39
N VAL A 131 4.32 12.78 -5.38
CA VAL A 131 3.69 13.82 -6.20
C VAL A 131 3.60 15.12 -5.42
N LEU A 132 4.27 16.17 -5.91
CA LEU A 132 4.19 17.52 -5.35
C LEU A 132 2.92 18.23 -5.82
N LEU A 133 1.95 18.40 -4.92
CA LEU A 133 0.64 19.02 -5.23
C LEU A 133 0.66 20.55 -5.22
N LYS A 134 1.49 21.18 -4.37
CA LYS A 134 1.52 22.64 -4.17
C LYS A 134 2.87 23.10 -3.59
N ASN A 135 3.41 24.22 -4.09
CA ASN A 135 4.65 24.83 -3.61
C ASN A 135 4.66 26.36 -3.86
N ASP A 136 3.79 27.10 -3.16
CA ASP A 136 3.80 28.57 -3.21
C ASP A 136 5.15 29.11 -2.68
N ASP A 137 5.54 30.30 -3.12
CA ASP A 137 6.72 31.06 -2.71
C ASP A 137 8.07 30.28 -2.71
N ASN A 138 8.13 29.13 -3.40
CA ASN A 138 9.24 28.18 -3.38
C ASN A 138 9.65 27.76 -1.94
N VAL A 139 8.67 27.52 -1.06
CA VAL A 139 8.89 27.10 0.34
C VAL A 139 9.67 25.77 0.45
N LEU A 140 9.47 24.85 -0.49
CA LEU A 140 10.17 23.55 -0.53
C LEU A 140 11.57 23.66 -1.18
N SER A 141 12.46 22.74 -0.80
CA SER A 141 13.94 22.82 -0.86
C SER A 141 14.55 23.40 0.42
N PHE A 142 14.24 22.77 1.56
CA PHE A 142 14.70 23.19 2.89
C PHE A 142 16.22 23.16 3.04
N THR A 143 16.80 24.26 3.51
CA THR A 143 18.22 24.40 3.86
C THR A 143 18.49 23.86 5.27
N LYS A 144 19.45 22.92 5.41
CA LYS A 144 19.75 22.18 6.65
C LYS A 144 20.06 23.01 7.91
N SER A 145 20.52 24.24 7.70
CA SER A 145 20.88 25.21 8.74
C SER A 145 19.69 26.00 9.32
N LYS A 146 18.49 25.89 8.74
CA LYS A 146 17.27 26.45 9.33
C LYS A 146 16.83 25.59 10.51
N THR A 147 16.28 26.21 11.55
CA THR A 147 15.61 25.50 12.65
C THR A 147 14.30 24.92 12.13
N THR A 148 14.19 23.59 12.06
CA THR A 148 13.04 22.89 11.49
C THR A 148 12.12 22.41 12.60
N ALA A 149 10.85 22.84 12.58
CA ALA A 149 9.81 22.27 13.41
C ALA A 149 9.07 21.17 12.62
N VAL A 150 8.98 19.97 13.19
CA VAL A 150 8.20 18.85 12.62
C VAL A 150 6.91 18.75 13.43
N ILE A 151 5.84 19.38 12.94
CA ILE A 151 4.52 19.53 13.61
C ILE A 151 3.36 18.75 12.70
N GLY A 152 2.19 16.75 12.89
CA GLY A 152 1.10 15.86 12.38
C GLY A 152 1.28 14.49 13.06
N PRO A 153 0.20 13.76 13.42
CA PRO A 153 0.30 12.51 14.20
C PRO A 153 1.15 11.43 13.51
N ASN A 154 1.27 11.49 12.18
CA ASN A 154 2.08 10.57 11.38
C ASN A 154 3.60 10.84 11.44
N ALA A 155 4.07 11.91 12.09
CA ALA A 155 5.49 12.30 12.07
C ALA A 155 6.45 11.22 12.62
N LYS A 156 6.06 10.55 13.71
CA LYS A 156 6.78 9.40 14.29
C LYS A 156 6.31 8.04 13.76
N ILE A 157 5.29 8.01 12.89
CA ILE A 157 4.70 6.76 12.39
C ILE A 157 5.24 6.47 10.98
N ALA A 158 6.17 5.53 10.88
CA ALA A 158 6.63 5.04 9.58
C ALA A 158 5.52 4.22 8.91
N ARG A 159 4.73 4.84 8.02
CA ARG A 159 3.63 4.21 7.29
C ARG A 159 4.10 3.74 5.90
N TYR A 160 4.60 2.50 5.84
CA TYR A 160 5.26 1.93 4.66
C TYR A 160 4.41 0.92 3.85
N GLY A 161 3.16 0.66 4.24
CA GLY A 161 2.34 -0.37 3.59
C GLY A 161 0.86 -0.36 3.97
N VAL A 162 0.12 -1.29 3.36
CA VAL A 162 -1.33 -1.51 3.51
C VAL A 162 -1.58 -2.81 4.28
N GLY A 163 -2.66 -2.88 5.05
CA GLY A 163 -3.02 -4.06 5.84
C GLY A 163 -3.66 -5.20 5.04
N GLY A 164 -4.00 -6.29 5.72
CA GLY A 164 -4.56 -7.51 5.11
C GLY A 164 -3.47 -8.47 4.63
N SER A 165 -3.81 -9.36 3.70
CA SER A 165 -2.93 -10.46 3.23
C SER A 165 -1.66 -10.00 2.49
N ALA A 166 -1.49 -8.70 2.23
CA ALA A 166 -0.29 -8.08 1.67
C ALA A 166 0.60 -7.40 2.72
N SER A 167 0.26 -7.52 4.01
CA SER A 167 1.03 -6.94 5.11
C SER A 167 2.35 -7.68 5.33
N LEU A 168 3.48 -6.99 5.10
CA LEU A 168 4.82 -7.52 5.32
C LEU A 168 5.53 -6.76 6.45
N LEU A 169 6.32 -7.47 7.26
CA LEU A 169 7.19 -6.87 8.27
C LEU A 169 8.49 -6.38 7.61
N PRO A 170 8.84 -5.08 7.69
CA PRO A 170 10.05 -4.57 7.07
C PRO A 170 11.28 -4.88 7.93
N TYR A 171 12.46 -4.96 7.31
CA TYR A 171 13.72 -5.16 8.05
C TYR A 171 14.08 -3.96 8.96
N TYR A 172 13.65 -2.76 8.57
CA TYR A 172 13.69 -1.52 9.34
C TYR A 172 12.69 -0.53 8.74
N SER A 173 12.32 0.49 9.50
CA SER A 173 11.44 1.57 9.03
C SER A 173 11.94 2.91 9.58
N VAL A 174 11.95 3.94 8.75
CA VAL A 174 12.35 5.31 9.13
C VAL A 174 11.09 6.18 9.18
N SER A 175 10.80 6.84 10.30
CA SER A 175 9.67 7.77 10.35
C SER A 175 10.02 9.10 9.67
N PRO A 176 9.03 9.91 9.24
CA PRO A 176 9.28 11.26 8.74
C PRO A 176 10.14 12.11 9.69
N TYR A 177 9.93 12.00 11.01
CA TYR A 177 10.72 12.65 12.04
C TYR A 177 12.19 12.21 11.99
N ASP A 178 12.46 10.90 12.04
CA ASP A 178 13.83 10.38 11.99
C ASP A 178 14.54 10.78 10.70
N GLY A 179 13.81 10.77 9.57
CA GLY A 179 14.32 11.18 8.27
C GLY A 179 14.73 12.65 8.21
N ILE A 180 14.01 13.53 8.91
CA ILE A 180 14.30 14.98 8.99
C ILE A 180 15.42 15.26 10.00
N VAL A 181 15.37 14.66 11.19
CA VAL A 181 16.40 14.84 12.24
C VAL A 181 17.77 14.40 11.74
N ASN A 182 17.86 13.27 11.03
CA ASN A 182 19.11 12.82 10.41
C ASN A 182 19.62 13.73 9.27
N GLN A 183 18.96 14.87 8.98
CA GLN A 183 19.37 15.84 7.96
C GLN A 183 19.42 17.30 8.46
N CYS A 184 18.98 17.62 9.68
CA CYS A 184 18.91 18.97 10.24
C CYS A 184 19.84 19.15 11.44
N GLU A 185 20.42 20.35 11.61
CA GLU A 185 21.44 20.60 12.64
C GLU A 185 20.87 20.85 14.05
N LYS A 186 19.66 21.43 14.15
CA LYS A 186 18.97 21.70 15.43
C LYS A 186 17.44 21.60 15.28
N VAL A 187 16.80 20.86 16.19
CA VAL A 187 15.34 20.76 16.35
C VAL A 187 15.00 21.06 17.81
N VAL A 188 14.66 22.32 18.11
CA VAL A 188 14.28 22.81 19.45
C VAL A 188 13.28 23.96 19.27
N PHE A 189 12.16 23.95 20.00
CA PHE A 189 11.21 25.07 20.05
C PHE A 189 10.36 25.04 21.32
N SER A 190 9.76 26.18 21.68
CA SER A 190 8.60 26.19 22.60
C SER A 190 7.33 26.63 21.87
N TRP A 191 6.22 26.10 22.32
CA TRP A 191 4.88 26.37 21.80
C TRP A 191 4.00 26.92 22.93
N ARG A 192 3.14 27.89 22.60
CA ARG A 192 2.22 28.55 23.55
C ARG A 192 0.89 28.87 22.86
N ALA A 193 -0.22 28.79 23.58
CA ALA A 193 -1.55 29.22 23.12
C ALA A 193 -2.09 30.42 23.92
N TYR A 194 -2.83 31.29 23.24
CA TYR A 194 -3.48 32.49 23.77
C TYR A 194 -4.85 32.67 23.11
N ASN A 195 -5.85 33.16 23.85
CA ASN A 195 -7.09 33.65 23.23
C ASN A 195 -6.90 35.08 22.68
N GLU A 196 -5.95 35.85 23.22
CA GLU A 196 -5.70 37.23 22.82
C GLU A 196 -4.76 37.35 21.60
N PRO A 197 -5.05 38.28 20.66
CA PRO A 197 -4.14 38.60 19.58
C PRO A 197 -2.81 39.17 20.10
N ALA A 198 -1.75 39.03 19.30
CA ALA A 198 -0.40 39.45 19.66
C ALA A 198 -0.20 40.97 19.89
N SER A 199 -1.24 41.79 19.68
CA SER A 199 -1.27 43.22 20.01
C SER A 199 -1.52 43.51 21.50
N VAL A 200 -2.06 42.56 22.26
CA VAL A 200 -2.28 42.71 23.71
C VAL A 200 -0.96 42.42 24.44
N LYS A 201 -0.44 43.42 25.18
CA LYS A 201 0.86 43.30 25.88
C LYS A 201 0.84 42.27 27.01
N ASP A 202 -0.20 42.33 27.84
CA ASP A 202 -0.26 41.60 29.12
C ASP A 202 -1.11 40.31 29.03
N ARG A 203 -1.14 39.70 27.83
CA ARG A 203 -1.88 38.45 27.57
C ARG A 203 -1.28 37.25 28.29
N VAL A 204 -2.14 36.39 28.82
CA VAL A 204 -1.76 35.22 29.62
C VAL A 204 -1.79 33.96 28.74
N PRO A 205 -0.74 33.11 28.74
CA PRO A 205 -0.79 31.84 28.01
C PRO A 205 -1.76 30.87 28.67
N LEU A 206 -2.59 30.22 27.87
CA LEU A 206 -3.51 29.15 28.30
C LEU A 206 -2.80 27.81 28.43
N ASP A 207 -1.77 27.59 27.59
CA ASP A 207 -0.87 26.45 27.63
C ASP A 207 0.52 26.91 27.18
N GLU A 208 1.57 26.37 27.79
CA GLU A 208 2.97 26.57 27.41
C GLU A 208 3.72 25.24 27.50
N ARG A 209 4.36 24.84 26.39
CA ARG A 209 5.11 23.59 26.29
C ARG A 209 6.53 23.83 25.80
N VAL A 210 7.49 23.50 26.66
CA VAL A 210 8.93 23.49 26.36
C VAL A 210 9.31 22.09 25.87
N LEU A 211 9.55 21.95 24.57
CA LEU A 211 9.69 20.65 23.91
C LEU A 211 11.17 20.30 23.74
N VAL A 212 11.73 19.65 24.77
CA VAL A 212 13.10 19.10 24.78
C VAL A 212 13.17 17.67 24.23
N ASP A 213 12.10 16.88 24.46
CA ASP A 213 11.83 15.60 23.82
C ASP A 213 10.35 15.60 23.39
N LEU A 214 10.00 14.88 22.32
CA LEU A 214 8.72 15.11 21.65
C LEU A 214 7.51 14.71 22.50
N ASN A 215 6.57 15.66 22.64
CA ASN A 215 5.16 15.47 22.28
C ASN A 215 4.37 16.80 22.28
N CYS A 216 4.14 17.39 21.09
CA CYS A 216 2.92 18.11 20.72
C CYS A 216 3.00 18.56 19.25
N PHE A 217 1.95 18.30 18.47
CA PHE A 217 1.84 18.71 17.06
C PHE A 217 0.36 18.65 16.67
N PHE A 218 -0.29 19.80 16.61
CA PHE A 218 -1.75 19.88 16.46
C PHE A 218 -2.24 19.66 15.03
N LEU A 219 -2.89 18.51 14.82
CA LEU A 219 -4.27 18.57 14.33
C LEU A 219 -5.17 18.58 15.58
N ASP A 220 -6.34 19.21 15.47
CA ASP A 220 -7.40 19.25 16.48
C ASP A 220 -6.91 19.62 17.90
N TYR A 221 -6.48 20.88 18.07
CA TYR A 221 -6.32 21.45 19.42
C TYR A 221 -7.69 21.78 20.00
N GLU A 222 -8.16 20.94 20.91
CA GLU A 222 -9.23 21.31 21.84
C GLU A 222 -8.65 21.54 23.24
N HIS A 223 -9.04 22.66 23.85
CA HIS A 223 -8.91 22.96 25.27
C HIS A 223 -10.24 23.58 25.70
N PRO A 224 -10.83 23.21 26.85
CA PRO A 224 -12.20 23.61 27.19
C PRO A 224 -12.43 25.12 27.22
N ASP A 225 -11.40 25.90 27.59
CA ASP A 225 -11.46 27.37 27.65
C ASP A 225 -10.92 28.08 26.39
N LEU A 226 -10.71 27.35 25.29
CA LEU A 226 -10.18 27.91 24.04
C LEU A 226 -11.28 28.63 23.24
N ALA A 227 -10.99 29.85 22.79
CA ALA A 227 -11.90 30.58 21.92
C ALA A 227 -11.92 29.98 20.48
N PRO A 228 -13.04 30.11 19.73
CA PRO A 228 -13.12 29.66 18.33
C PRO A 228 -12.08 30.28 17.38
N VAL A 229 -11.45 31.38 17.80
CA VAL A 229 -10.25 31.96 17.17
C VAL A 229 -9.22 32.16 18.28
N TRP A 230 -8.04 31.57 18.12
CA TRP A 230 -6.94 31.59 19.08
C TRP A 230 -5.60 31.80 18.36
N TYR A 231 -4.55 32.14 19.12
CA TYR A 231 -3.26 32.58 18.60
C TYR A 231 -2.10 31.80 19.24
N SER A 232 -1.14 31.36 18.42
CA SER A 232 0.03 30.60 18.87
C SER A 232 1.34 31.17 18.31
N PRO A 233 2.13 31.94 19.10
CA PRO A 233 3.47 32.34 18.73
C PRO A 233 4.48 31.23 19.08
N THR A 234 5.20 30.71 18.08
CA THR A 234 6.36 29.85 18.31
C THR A 234 7.55 30.69 18.76
N THR A 235 8.09 30.42 19.95
CA THR A 235 9.30 31.10 20.45
C THR A 235 10.51 30.18 20.30
N LYS A 236 11.63 30.73 19.83
CA LYS A 236 12.91 30.03 19.84
C LYS A 236 13.59 30.25 21.20
N LEU A 237 13.71 29.17 21.98
CA LEU A 237 14.60 29.14 23.14
C LEU A 237 16.07 29.13 22.66
N GLY A 238 16.96 29.74 23.44
CA GLY A 238 18.37 29.97 23.08
C GLY A 238 19.24 28.73 23.10
#